data_AF-A0AAJ1INM2-F1
#
_entry.id   AF-A0AAJ1INM2-F1
#
_cell.length_a   1.000
_cell.length_b   1.000
_cell.length_c   1.000
_cell.angle_alpha   90.00
_cell.angle_beta   90.00
_cell.angle_gamma   90.00
#
_symmetry.space_group_name_H-M   'P 1'
#
loop_
_entity.id
_entity.type
_entity.pdbx_description
1 polymer ?
#
loop_
_entity_poly.entity_id
_entity_poly.type
_entity_poly.pdbx_seq_one_letter_code
_entity_poly.pdbx_strand_id
1 'polypeptide(L)'
;MRTNEEIDRQIEGLEDMKEWLPEYSAFGNPNWQMLEAQMLILNSEMFLEDFGDLDELEPDTEEYDIYMAAEEAEDWLYGNSQEDLFETR
;
A
#
# COMPACT_ATOMS: atom_id res chain seq x y z
N MET A 1 5.94 -13.49 8.68
CA MET A 1 5.69 -12.28 9.49
C MET A 1 7.00 -11.54 9.68
N ARG A 2 7.02 -10.27 9.29
CA ARG A 2 8.18 -9.37 9.28
C ARG A 2 8.49 -8.83 10.68
N THR A 3 9.70 -8.30 10.85
CA THR A 3 10.12 -7.60 12.08
C THR A 3 9.71 -6.13 12.06
N ASN A 4 9.63 -5.50 13.24
CA ASN A 4 9.32 -4.07 13.34
C ASN A 4 10.36 -3.21 12.62
N GLU A 5 11.66 -3.55 12.68
CA GLU A 5 12.70 -2.82 11.95
C GLU A 5 12.51 -2.89 10.42
N GLU A 6 12.07 -4.04 9.90
CA GLU A 6 11.75 -4.17 8.47
C GLU A 6 10.51 -3.34 8.11
N ILE A 7 9.48 -3.35 8.97
CA ILE A 7 8.24 -2.58 8.79
C ILE A 7 8.53 -1.08 8.80
N ASP A 8 9.29 -0.59 9.79
CA ASP A 8 9.68 0.80 9.92
C ASP A 8 10.41 1.30 8.66
N ARG A 9 11.28 0.45 8.08
CA ARG A 9 11.97 0.77 6.82
C ARG A 9 11.01 0.89 5.63
N GLN A 10 9.99 0.04 5.54
CA GLN A 10 8.99 0.17 4.47
C GLN A 10 8.20 1.46 4.62
N ILE A 11 7.76 1.78 5.84
CA ILE A 11 6.99 3.00 6.11
C ILE A 11 7.81 4.24 5.76
N GLU A 12 9.07 4.33 6.20
CA GLU A 12 9.96 5.45 5.86
C GLU A 12 10.12 5.60 4.33
N GLY A 13 10.31 4.48 3.62
CA GLY A 13 10.41 4.50 2.16
C GLY A 13 9.12 4.93 1.45
N LEU A 14 7.96 4.53 1.96
CA LEU A 14 6.64 4.95 1.45
C LEU A 14 6.37 6.45 1.73
N GLU A 15 6.77 6.95 2.91
CA GLU A 15 6.72 8.37 3.26
C GLU A 15 7.61 9.20 2.33
N ASP A 16 8.85 8.77 2.10
CA ASP A 16 9.78 9.41 1.15
C ASP A 16 9.22 9.42 -0.28
N MET A 17 8.62 8.30 -0.71
CA MET A 17 7.99 8.16 -2.03
C MET A 17 6.85 9.15 -2.22
N LYS A 18 6.03 9.38 -1.17
CA LYS A 18 4.94 10.35 -1.17
C LYS A 18 5.40 11.79 -1.39
N GLU A 19 6.63 12.15 -0.99
CA GLU A 19 7.14 13.52 -1.14
C GLU A 19 7.37 13.95 -2.58
N TRP A 20 7.63 13.00 -3.50
CA TRP A 20 7.93 13.30 -4.90
C TRP A 20 6.92 12.70 -5.88
N LEU A 21 6.10 11.74 -5.47
CA LEU A 21 4.97 11.31 -6.29
C LEU A 21 3.87 12.37 -6.29
N PRO A 22 3.28 12.66 -7.46
CA PRO A 22 2.05 13.44 -7.51
C PRO A 22 0.93 12.66 -6.80
N GLU A 23 0.01 13.38 -6.16
CA GLU A 23 -1.15 12.80 -5.45
C GLU A 23 -1.94 11.83 -6.34
N TYR A 24 -2.12 12.21 -7.61
CA TYR A 24 -2.71 11.38 -8.64
C TYR A 24 -1.73 11.17 -9.80
N SER A 25 -1.74 9.98 -10.38
CA SER A 25 -0.99 9.69 -11.60
C SER A 25 -1.56 10.44 -12.81
N ALA A 26 -0.82 10.47 -13.92
CA ALA A 26 -1.32 11.04 -15.18
C ALA A 26 -2.55 10.30 -15.75
N PHE A 27 -2.81 9.08 -15.26
CA PHE A 27 -3.95 8.25 -15.67
C PHE A 27 -5.11 8.30 -14.66
N GLY A 28 -4.95 9.03 -13.55
CA GLY A 28 -5.98 9.17 -12.52
C GLY A 28 -5.85 8.23 -11.33
N ASN A 29 -4.77 7.44 -11.23
CA ASN A 29 -4.58 6.52 -10.11
C ASN A 29 -4.29 7.31 -8.82
N PRO A 30 -4.89 6.94 -7.68
CA PRO A 30 -4.79 7.68 -6.42
C PRO A 30 -3.52 7.31 -5.64
N ASN A 31 -2.35 7.70 -6.16
CA ASN A 31 -1.03 7.28 -5.63
C ASN A 31 -0.93 7.47 -4.11
N TRP A 32 -1.37 8.60 -3.57
CA TRP A 32 -1.23 8.88 -2.14
C TRP A 32 -2.11 7.98 -1.27
N GLN A 33 -3.34 7.71 -1.70
CA GLN A 33 -4.26 6.84 -0.97
C GLN A 33 -3.78 5.38 -1.00
N MET A 34 -3.17 4.95 -2.11
CA MET A 34 -2.53 3.63 -2.20
C MET A 34 -1.37 3.50 -1.20
N LEU A 35 -0.48 4.49 -1.14
CA LEU A 35 0.62 4.52 -0.16
C LEU A 35 0.10 4.55 1.29
N GLU A 36 -0.94 5.35 1.55
CA GLU A 36 -1.59 5.43 2.86
C GLU A 36 -2.19 4.07 3.27
N ALA A 37 -2.86 3.37 2.37
CA ALA A 37 -3.40 2.04 2.63
C ALA A 37 -2.32 1.02 2.99
N GLN A 38 -1.20 1.02 2.25
CA GLN A 38 -0.03 0.19 2.57
C GLN A 38 0.50 0.48 3.98
N MET A 39 0.66 1.76 4.34
CA MET A 39 1.15 2.15 5.67
C MET A 39 0.16 1.78 6.80
N LEU A 40 -1.15 1.86 6.56
CA LEU A 40 -2.17 1.47 7.53
C LEU A 40 -2.12 -0.03 7.84
N ILE A 41 -1.92 -0.88 6.83
CA ILE A 41 -1.73 -2.33 6.98
C ILE A 41 -0.45 -2.62 7.74
N LEU A 42 0.67 -2.00 7.35
CA LEU A 42 1.97 -2.19 8.00
C LEU A 42 1.97 -1.78 9.49
N ASN A 43 1.26 -0.70 9.83
CA ASN A 43 1.09 -0.26 11.23
C ASN A 43 0.04 -1.07 12.01
N SER A 44 -0.62 -2.05 11.38
CA SER A 44 -1.74 -2.79 11.98
C SER A 44 -2.88 -1.87 12.46
N GLU A 45 -3.07 -0.73 11.80
CA GLU A 45 -4.17 0.21 12.07
C GLU A 45 -5.46 -0.20 11.35
N MET A 46 -5.33 -0.88 10.21
CA MET A 46 -6.41 -1.48 9.43
C MET A 46 -6.01 -2.87 8.95
N PHE A 47 -7.00 -3.67 8.61
CA PHE A 47 -6.85 -4.98 7.96
C PHE A 47 -7.41 -4.92 6.54
N LEU A 48 -7.07 -5.91 5.70
CA LEU A 48 -7.50 -5.93 4.30
C LEU A 48 -9.03 -5.87 4.17
N GLU A 49 -9.76 -6.48 5.10
CA GLU A 49 -11.23 -6.48 5.07
C GLU A 49 -11.85 -5.09 5.32
N ASP A 50 -11.09 -4.15 5.89
CA ASP A 50 -11.56 -2.77 6.11
C ASP A 50 -11.56 -1.94 4.81
N PHE A 51 -10.86 -2.40 3.77
CA PHE A 51 -10.79 -1.73 2.46
C PHE A 51 -11.89 -2.21 1.48
N GLY A 52 -12.61 -3.27 1.81
CA GLY A 52 -13.71 -3.81 1.02
C GLY A 52 -13.59 -5.32 0.76
N ASP A 53 -14.51 -5.83 -0.05
CA ASP A 53 -14.47 -7.19 -0.57
C ASP A 53 -14.05 -7.15 -2.03
N LEU A 54 -12.97 -7.86 -2.38
CA LEU A 54 -12.44 -7.91 -3.74
C LEU A 54 -13.50 -8.35 -4.77
N ASP A 55 -14.42 -9.23 -4.38
CA ASP A 55 -15.50 -9.70 -5.28
C ASP A 55 -16.56 -8.62 -5.55
N GLU A 56 -16.64 -7.57 -4.73
CA GLU A 56 -17.57 -6.45 -4.87
C GLU A 56 -16.94 -5.21 -5.52
N LEU A 57 -15.61 -5.14 -5.60
CA LEU A 57 -14.88 -4.01 -6.17
C LEU A 57 -14.87 -4.08 -7.70
N GLU A 58 -15.19 -2.95 -8.35
CA GLU A 58 -15.08 -2.83 -9.80
C GLU A 58 -13.61 -2.64 -10.20
N PRO A 59 -13.06 -3.44 -11.14
CA PRO A 59 -11.73 -3.20 -11.66
C PRO A 59 -11.61 -1.80 -12.28
N ASP A 60 -10.41 -1.23 -12.24
CA ASP A 60 -10.09 0.11 -12.76
C ASP A 60 -10.79 1.27 -12.01
N THR A 61 -11.23 1.07 -10.76
CA THR A 61 -11.65 2.16 -9.86
C THR A 61 -10.61 2.50 -8.80
N GLU A 62 -10.74 3.68 -8.19
CA GLU A 62 -9.86 4.11 -7.09
C GLU A 62 -9.92 3.14 -5.91
N GLU A 63 -11.11 2.64 -5.56
CA GLU A 63 -11.27 1.68 -4.46
C GLU A 63 -10.56 0.36 -4.73
N TYR A 64 -10.60 -0.13 -5.98
CA TYR A 64 -9.86 -1.31 -6.39
C TYR A 64 -8.35 -1.08 -6.28
N ASP A 65 -7.83 0.04 -6.79
CA ASP A 65 -6.40 0.36 -6.72
C ASP A 65 -5.89 0.46 -5.26
N ILE A 66 -6.69 1.07 -4.38
CA ILE A 66 -6.38 1.19 -2.95
C ILE A 66 -6.39 -0.20 -2.28
N TYR A 67 -7.38 -1.03 -2.60
CA TYR A 67 -7.45 -2.40 -2.08
C TYR A 67 -6.24 -3.22 -2.51
N MET A 68 -5.87 -3.18 -3.80
CA MET A 68 -4.71 -3.91 -4.31
C MET A 68 -3.41 -3.49 -3.62
N ALA A 69 -3.26 -2.19 -3.33
CA ALA A 69 -2.10 -1.70 -2.57
C ALA A 69 -2.10 -2.23 -1.13
N ALA A 70 -3.27 -2.27 -0.45
CA ALA A 70 -3.40 -2.86 0.88
C ALA A 70 -3.06 -4.36 0.89
N GLU A 71 -3.53 -5.12 -0.11
CA GLU A 71 -3.23 -6.55 -0.27
C GLU A 71 -1.73 -6.78 -0.45
N GLU A 72 -1.07 -5.96 -1.27
CA GLU A 72 0.38 -6.04 -1.49
C GLU A 72 1.17 -5.85 -0.18
N ALA A 73 0.79 -4.87 0.65
CA ALA A 73 1.40 -4.65 1.95
C ALA A 73 1.16 -5.83 2.91
N GLU A 74 -0.04 -6.41 2.89
CA GLU A 74 -0.37 -7.58 3.71
C GLU A 74 0.48 -8.79 3.30
N ASP A 75 0.59 -9.05 2.00
CA ASP A 75 1.42 -10.12 1.47
C ASP A 75 2.89 -9.94 1.83
N TRP A 76 3.39 -8.72 1.75
CA TRP A 76 4.74 -8.39 2.19
C TRP A 76 4.93 -8.64 3.70
N LEU A 77 3.97 -8.20 4.52
CA LEU A 77 3.97 -8.35 5.98
C LEU A 77 4.00 -9.82 6.41
N TYR A 78 3.30 -10.69 5.69
CA TYR A 78 3.33 -12.13 5.94
C TYR A 78 4.57 -12.83 5.38
N GLY A 79 5.29 -12.18 4.46
CA GLY A 79 6.52 -12.69 3.83
C GLY A 79 6.26 -13.45 2.54
N ASN A 80 5.08 -13.27 1.94
CA ASN A 80 4.71 -13.79 0.63
C ASN A 80 5.38 -13.01 -0.51
N SER A 81 5.72 -11.73 -0.28
CA SER A 81 6.59 -10.92 -1.12
C SER A 81 7.92 -10.59 -0.42
N GLN A 82 9.00 -10.44 -1.21
CA GLN A 82 10.33 -10.02 -0.75
C GLN A 82 10.77 -8.68 -1.34
N GLU A 83 10.00 -8.12 -2.26
CA GLU A 83 10.30 -6.83 -2.90
C GLU A 83 9.93 -5.69 -1.94
N ASP A 84 10.61 -4.55 -2.06
CA ASP A 84 10.25 -3.36 -1.28
C ASP A 84 8.96 -2.76 -1.87
N LEU A 85 8.09 -2.24 -1.00
CA LEU A 85 6.81 -1.61 -1.40
C LEU A 85 7.00 -0.19 -1.96
N PHE A 86 8.22 0.33 -1.88
CA PHE A 86 8.56 1.68 -2.29
C PHE A 86 9.67 1.66 -3.35
N GLU A 87 9.71 2.74 -4.14
CA GLU A 87 10.78 3.01 -5.08
C GLU A 87 11.72 4.10 -4.55
N THR A 88 12.99 4.02 -4.93
CA THR A 88 13.98 5.05 -4.64
C THR A 88 14.25 5.88 -5.90
N ARG A 89 14.54 7.16 -5.70
CA ARG A 89 14.80 8.11 -6.79
C ARG A 89 16.26 8.12 -7.25
#